data_AF-A0A953Q3T5-F1
#
_entry.id   AF-A0A953Q3T5-F1
#
_cell.length_a   1.000
_cell.length_b   1.000
_cell.length_c   1.000
_cell.angle_alpha   90.00
_cell.angle_beta   90.00
_cell.angle_gamma   90.00
#
_symmetry.space_group_name_H-M   'P 1'
#
loop_
_entity.id
_entity.type
_entity.pdbx_description
1 polymer ?
#
loop_
_entity_poly.entity_id
_entity_poly.type
_entity_poly.pdbx_seq_one_letter_code
_entity_poly.pdbx_strand_id
1 'polypeptide(L)'
;MSVLGTAKGAWVIRVLSGFVTDDGATIQLCLVLERHSDSAPAQFRRLNVVLSELDLKVALARVMVADRIRDWIETTEADGVLDMILGS
;
A
#
# COMPACT_ATOMS: atom_id res chain seq x y z
N MET A 1 1.11 -5.25 -10.63
CA MET A 1 -0.04 -4.33 -10.53
C MET A 1 -1.18 -5.09 -9.88
N SER A 2 -1.79 -4.51 -8.86
CA SER A 2 -2.89 -5.14 -8.11
C SER A 2 -4.09 -4.18 -8.07
N VAL A 3 -5.30 -4.70 -7.87
CA VAL A 3 -6.53 -3.90 -7.73
C VAL A 3 -7.12 -4.13 -6.34
N LEU A 4 -7.48 -3.05 -5.66
CA LEU A 4 -8.03 -3.07 -4.31
C LEU A 4 -9.37 -2.34 -4.27
N GLY A 5 -10.45 -3.07 -3.95
CA GLY A 5 -11.77 -2.47 -3.71
C GLY A 5 -11.84 -1.84 -2.32
N THR A 6 -12.39 -0.63 -2.25
CA THR A 6 -12.62 0.14 -1.01
C THR A 6 -14.01 0.78 -1.06
N ALA A 7 -14.51 1.31 0.07
CA ALA A 7 -15.72 2.13 0.08
C ALA A 7 -15.62 3.38 -0.81
N LYS A 8 -14.40 3.85 -1.11
CA LYS A 8 -14.11 4.94 -2.05
C LYS A 8 -13.93 4.43 -3.49
N GLY A 9 -14.35 3.21 -3.81
CA GLY A 9 -14.21 2.61 -5.14
C GLY A 9 -12.92 1.81 -5.30
N ALA A 10 -12.67 1.35 -6.53
CA ALA A 10 -11.53 0.52 -6.86
C ALA A 10 -10.26 1.35 -7.10
N TRP A 11 -9.16 0.93 -6.47
CA TRP A 11 -7.84 1.53 -6.62
C TRP A 11 -6.87 0.55 -7.28
N VAL A 12 -6.17 1.01 -8.30
CA VAL A 12 -5.03 0.30 -8.91
C VAL A 12 -3.77 0.65 -8.11
N ILE A 13 -3.06 -0.39 -7.67
CA ILE A 13 -1.83 -0.27 -6.88
C ILE A 13 -0.64 -0.68 -7.74
N ARG A 14 0.33 0.23 -7.83
CA ARG A 14 1.61 0.02 -8.54
C ARG A 14 2.76 0.27 -7.58
N VAL A 15 3.76 -0.61 -7.62
CA VAL A 15 5.05 -0.36 -6.94
C VAL A 15 5.84 0.58 -7.85
N LEU A 16 6.18 1.76 -7.34
CA LEU A 16 7.03 2.72 -8.03
C LEU A 16 8.50 2.41 -7.79
N SER A 17 8.85 2.14 -6.53
CA SER A 17 10.19 1.76 -6.11
C SER A 17 10.12 0.93 -4.85
N GLY A 18 11.21 0.24 -4.54
CA GLY A 18 11.37 -0.45 -3.27
C GLY A 18 12.84 -0.66 -2.95
N PHE A 19 13.17 -0.72 -1.68
CA PHE A 19 14.50 -1.10 -1.21
C PHE A 19 14.38 -1.93 0.06
N VAL A 20 15.39 -2.77 0.27
CA VAL A 20 15.57 -3.53 1.50
C VAL A 20 16.57 -2.75 2.35
N THR A 21 16.28 -2.61 3.64
CA THR A 21 17.18 -1.98 4.61
C THR A 21 18.44 -2.82 4.84
N ASP A 22 19.46 -2.22 5.44
CA ASP A 22 20.76 -2.87 5.69
C ASP A 22 20.65 -4.12 6.58
N ASP A 23 19.61 -4.22 7.40
CA ASP A 23 19.31 -5.40 8.23
C ASP A 23 18.75 -6.60 7.43
N GLY A 24 18.42 -6.39 6.15
CA GLY A 24 17.83 -7.41 5.26
C GLY A 24 16.40 -7.84 5.62
N ALA A 25 15.84 -7.33 6.72
CA ALA A 25 14.58 -7.78 7.28
C ALA A 25 13.42 -6.84 6.92
N THR A 26 13.71 -5.55 6.78
CA THR A 26 12.73 -4.51 6.47
C THR A 26 12.76 -4.14 4.99
N ILE A 27 11.57 -4.00 4.42
CA ILE A 27 11.34 -3.58 3.05
C ILE A 27 10.56 -2.29 3.10
N GLN A 28 11.07 -1.27 2.41
CA GLN A 28 10.34 -0.04 2.16
C GLN A 28 9.88 -0.01 0.71
N LEU A 29 8.58 0.12 0.49
CA LEU A 29 7.97 0.24 -0.84
C LEU A 29 7.36 1.63 -1.01
N CYS A 30 7.62 2.26 -2.15
CA CYS A 30 6.84 3.41 -2.59
C CYS A 30 5.76 2.94 -3.55
N LEU A 31 4.50 3.13 -3.18
CA LEU A 31 3.34 2.75 -3.97
C LEU A 31 2.70 3.99 -4.61
N VAL A 32 2.19 3.81 -5.83
CA VAL A 32 1.25 4.74 -6.47
C VAL A 32 -0.11 4.07 -6.48
N LEU A 33 -1.09 4.78 -5.91
CA LEU A 33 -2.50 4.40 -5.84
C LEU A 33 -3.25 5.27 -6.84
N GLU A 34 -3.94 4.64 -7.78
CA GLU A 34 -4.66 5.30 -8.87
C GLU A 34 -6.12 4.89 -8.84
N ARG A 35 -7.03 5.87 -8.82
CA ARG A 35 -8.47 5.65 -8.95
C ARG A 35 -9.01 6.40 -10.17
N HIS A 36 -9.59 5.66 -11.09
CA HIS A 36 -10.34 6.23 -12.20
C HIS A 36 -11.83 6.30 -11.84
N SER A 37 -12.48 7.37 -12.26
CA SER A 37 -13.93 7.52 -12.22
C SER A 37 -14.38 8.03 -13.58
N ASP A 38 -15.52 7.55 -14.08
CA ASP A 38 -16.08 8.04 -15.35
C ASP A 38 -16.59 9.48 -15.23
N SER A 39 -16.86 9.94 -14.01
CA SER A 39 -17.47 11.24 -13.71
C SER A 39 -16.53 12.25 -13.07
N ALA A 40 -15.28 11.89 -12.77
CA ALA A 40 -14.33 12.76 -12.10
C ALA A 40 -12.90 12.54 -12.61
N PRO A 41 -12.01 13.55 -12.50
CA PRO A 41 -10.60 13.37 -12.81
C PRO A 41 -9.99 12.19 -12.03
N ALA A 42 -9.04 11.51 -12.68
CA ALA A 42 -8.27 10.45 -12.04
C ALA A 42 -7.58 10.97 -10.78
N GLN A 43 -7.65 10.18 -9.71
CA GLN A 43 -7.00 10.49 -8.44
C GLN A 43 -5.76 9.65 -8.26
N PHE A 44 -4.70 10.31 -7.79
CA PHE A 44 -3.41 9.70 -7.54
C PHE A 44 -2.98 9.97 -6.10
N ARG A 45 -2.47 8.94 -5.42
CA ARG A 45 -1.83 9.07 -4.11
C ARG A 45 -0.54 8.28 -4.07
N ARG A 46 0.43 8.77 -3.31
CA ARG A 46 1.66 8.06 -2.98
C ARG A 46 1.56 7.52 -1.56
N LEU A 47 1.90 6.25 -1.40
CA LEU A 47 1.95 5.60 -0.11
C LEU A 47 3.30 4.91 0.06
N ASN A 48 4.09 5.35 1.03
CA ASN A 48 5.28 4.61 1.43
C ASN A 48 4.87 3.56 2.46
N VAL A 49 5.17 2.29 2.21
CA VAL A 49 4.86 1.19 3.13
C VAL A 49 6.15 0.60 3.65
N VAL A 50 6.26 0.47 4.97
CA VAL A 50 7.36 -0.24 5.64
C VAL A 50 6.81 -1.56 6.13
N LEU A 51 7.44 -2.67 5.75
CA LEU A 51 6.97 -4.03 6.01
C LEU A 51 8.13 -5.02 6.08
N SER A 52 7.92 -6.19 6.67
CA SER A 52 8.93 -7.23 6.75
C SER A 52 8.97 -8.10 5.49
N GLU A 53 10.07 -8.79 5.23
CA GLU A 53 10.15 -9.76 4.12
C GLU A 53 9.05 -10.85 4.21
N LEU A 54 8.67 -11.24 5.43
CA LEU A 54 7.62 -12.23 5.67
C LEU A 54 6.25 -11.76 5.19
N ASP A 55 5.99 -10.45 5.27
CA ASP A 55 4.72 -9.84 4.84
C ASP A 55 4.47 -10.01 3.34
N LEU A 56 5.54 -10.14 2.54
CA LEU A 56 5.45 -10.41 1.10
C LEU A 56 5.46 -11.90 0.78
N LYS A 57 6.19 -12.72 1.55
CA LYS A 57 6.35 -14.15 1.26
C LYS A 57 5.12 -14.98 1.68
N VAL A 58 4.49 -14.64 2.81
CA VAL A 58 3.38 -15.41 3.37
C VAL A 58 2.05 -14.96 2.77
N ALA A 59 1.26 -15.91 2.25
CA ALA A 59 -0.02 -15.60 1.59
C ALA A 59 -1.01 -14.87 2.51
N LEU A 60 -1.12 -15.31 3.76
CA LEU A 60 -1.98 -14.66 4.75
C LEU A 60 -1.49 -13.25 5.09
N ALA A 61 -0.17 -13.05 5.22
CA ALA A 61 0.39 -11.75 5.52
C ALA A 61 0.18 -10.75 4.36
N ARG A 62 0.25 -11.21 3.11
CA ARG A 62 -0.12 -10.38 1.95
C ARG A 62 -1.57 -9.88 1.98
N VAL A 63 -2.50 -10.71 2.47
CA VAL A 63 -3.90 -10.30 2.66
C VAL A 63 -3.97 -9.20 3.72
N MET A 64 -3.29 -9.36 4.85
CA MET A 64 -3.23 -8.34 5.90
C MET A 64 -2.62 -7.03 5.42
N VAL A 65 -1.57 -7.06 4.60
CA VAL A 65 -1.01 -5.87 3.95
C VAL A 65 -2.05 -5.16 3.09
N ALA A 66 -2.79 -5.91 2.27
CA ALA A 66 -3.84 -5.35 1.42
C ALA A 66 -4.98 -4.73 2.26
N ASP A 67 -5.38 -5.36 3.36
CA ASP A 67 -6.40 -4.86 4.26
C ASP A 67 -5.97 -3.56 4.94
N ARG A 68 -4.72 -3.49 5.43
CA ARG A 68 -4.17 -2.28 6.03
C ARG A 68 -4.05 -1.12 5.02
N ILE A 69 -3.70 -1.40 3.77
CA ILE A 69 -3.70 -0.40 2.70
C ILE A 69 -5.14 0.07 2.42
N ARG A 70 -6.14 -0.84 2.44
CA ARG A 70 -7.56 -0.47 2.29
C ARG A 70 -7.99 0.48 3.39
N ASP A 71 -7.74 0.13 4.65
CA ASP A 71 -8.09 0.96 5.79
C ASP A 71 -7.44 2.35 5.70
N TRP A 72 -6.18 2.41 5.27
CA TRP A 72 -5.48 3.68 5.06
C TRP A 72 -6.15 4.52 3.96
N ILE A 73 -6.52 3.93 2.82
CA ILE A 73 -7.24 4.64 1.74
C ILE A 73 -8.58 5.20 2.24
N GLU A 74 -9.30 4.41 3.04
CA GLU A 74 -10.61 4.78 3.57
C GLU A 74 -10.54 5.90 4.60
N THR A 75 -9.47 5.95 5.39
CA THR A 75 -9.31 6.91 6.49
C THR A 75 -8.51 8.16 6.13
N THR A 76 -7.86 8.19 4.96
CA THR A 76 -7.02 9.33 4.52
C THR A 76 -7.45 9.89 3.17
N GLU A 77 -6.98 11.11 2.84
CA GLU A 77 -7.25 11.79 1.57
C GLU A 77 -5.99 12.21 0.79
N ALA A 78 -4.80 12.12 1.41
CA ALA A 78 -3.55 12.63 0.86
C ALA A 78 -2.48 11.53 0.79
N ASP A 79 -1.29 11.86 0.28
CA ASP A 79 -0.10 11.00 0.34
C ASP A 79 0.28 10.67 1.79
N GLY A 80 1.01 9.57 2.01
CA GLY A 80 1.44 9.23 3.37
C GLY A 80 2.38 8.05 3.50
N VAL A 81 2.47 7.58 4.75
CA VAL A 81 3.31 6.47 5.18
C VAL A 81 2.45 5.47 5.96
N LEU A 82 2.68 4.18 5.75
CA LEU A 82 2.06 3.09 6.48
C LEU A 82 3.16 2.17 7.02
N ASP A 83 3.38 2.25 8.33
CA ASP A 83 4.30 1.36 9.02
C ASP A 83 3.55 0.10 9.47
N MET A 84 3.93 -1.05 8.91
CA MET A 84 3.36 -2.35 9.24
C MET A 84 4.18 -3.08 10.31
N ILE A 85 5.39 -2.59 10.62
CA ILE A 85 6.24 -3.18 11.64
C ILE A 85 5.83 -2.54 12.97
N LEU A 86 4.82 -3.13 13.62
CA LEU A 86 4.54 -2.77 15.01
C LEU A 86 5.77 -3.10 15.85
N GLY A 87 6.28 -2.09 16.55
CA GLY A 87 7.49 -2.18 17.38
C GLY A 87 7.49 -3.41 18.27
N SER A 88 8.61 -4.13 18.19
CA SER A 88 9.06 -5.14 19.15
C SER A 88 8.99 -4.65 20.59
#